data_AF-A0AAW2WBS7-F1
#
_entry.id   AF-A0AAW2WBS7-F1
#
_cell.length_a   1.000
_cell.length_b   1.000
_cell.length_c   1.000
_cell.angle_alpha   90.00
_cell.angle_beta   90.00
_cell.angle_gamma   90.00
#
_symmetry.space_group_name_H-M   'P 1'
#
loop_
_entity.id
_entity.type
_entity.pdbx_description
1 polymer ?
#
loop_
_entity_poly.entity_id
_entity_poly.type
_entity_poly.pdbx_seq_one_letter_code
_entity_poly.pdbx_strand_id
1 'polypeptide(L)'
;MIKSTSAKALIIRINLVFLAFFLILYVILLLCPSASDYHQQAALLVRCSFRDCHHKMENGGIKMKAVLEAPNEPKPRRELIKREKPSFLSGIGTRMRIGMVNMDDEDVSEWEAHGRVVPIPFERVSDMFEWKALFPEWIDEEEEYSGSTCPEIPMPDLDKYEKMDMIVAKLPCKAPEEGWNRDVFRLQVHLLVANMAVRRGGGSGEGG
;
A
#
# COMPACT_ATOMS: atom_id res chain seq x y z
N MET A 1 19.53 -45.39 -57.60
CA MET A 1 20.84 -44.93 -57.10
C MET A 1 20.62 -43.96 -55.96
N ILE A 2 20.79 -44.40 -54.71
CA ILE A 2 20.67 -43.53 -53.53
C ILE A 2 22.05 -42.91 -53.31
N LYS A 3 22.20 -41.61 -53.59
CA LYS A 3 23.44 -40.88 -53.30
C LYS A 3 23.57 -40.75 -51.78
N SER A 4 24.50 -41.49 -51.18
CA SER A 4 24.83 -41.30 -49.76
C SER A 4 25.54 -39.96 -49.62
N THR A 5 24.92 -39.04 -48.89
CA THR A 5 25.57 -37.80 -48.47
C THR A 5 26.57 -38.13 -47.37
N SER A 6 27.82 -37.68 -47.53
CA SER A 6 28.88 -37.82 -46.52
C SER A 6 28.38 -37.37 -45.14
N ALA A 7 28.71 -38.13 -44.09
CA ALA A 7 28.26 -37.86 -42.71
C ALA A 7 28.54 -36.41 -42.26
N LYS A 8 29.64 -35.80 -42.75
CA LYS A 8 29.97 -34.40 -42.50
C LYS A 8 28.97 -33.43 -43.13
N ALA A 9 28.51 -33.72 -44.34
CA ALA A 9 27.50 -32.92 -45.04
C ALA A 9 26.13 -33.04 -44.38
N LEU A 10 25.81 -34.19 -43.78
CA LEU A 10 24.59 -34.39 -43.02
C LEU A 10 24.60 -33.54 -41.73
N ILE A 11 25.71 -33.56 -40.98
CA ILE A 11 25.87 -32.78 -39.74
C ILE A 11 25.74 -31.28 -40.01
N ILE A 12 26.39 -30.78 -41.08
CA ILE A 12 26.30 -29.36 -41.46
C ILE A 12 24.84 -28.97 -41.77
N ARG A 13 24.10 -29.83 -42.49
CA ARG A 13 22.69 -29.57 -42.80
C ARG A 13 21.81 -29.53 -41.54
N ILE A 14 22.04 -30.44 -40.59
CA ILE A 14 21.32 -30.47 -39.31
C ILE A 14 21.59 -29.19 -38.52
N ASN A 15 22.86 -28.79 -38.39
CA ASN A 15 23.24 -27.57 -37.67
C ASN A 15 22.68 -26.30 -38.33
N LEU A 16 22.61 -26.27 -39.67
CA LEU A 16 22.03 -25.15 -40.40
C LEU A 16 20.51 -25.05 -40.18
N VAL A 17 19.81 -26.19 -40.09
CA VAL A 17 18.39 -26.24 -39.72
C VAL A 17 18.17 -25.74 -38.30
N PHE A 18 19.00 -26.14 -37.33
CA PHE A 18 18.91 -25.62 -35.96
C PHE A 18 19.16 -24.11 -35.90
N LEU A 19 20.19 -23.62 -36.60
CA LEU A 19 20.51 -22.19 -36.64
C LEU A 19 19.37 -21.39 -37.26
N ALA A 20 18.77 -21.88 -38.36
CA ALA A 20 17.59 -21.24 -38.95
C ALA A 20 16.39 -21.24 -38.00
N PHE A 21 16.15 -22.33 -37.27
CA PHE A 21 15.09 -22.40 -36.27
C PHE A 21 15.30 -21.42 -35.11
N PHE A 22 16.52 -21.30 -34.58
CA PHE A 22 16.84 -20.31 -33.54
C PHE A 22 16.67 -18.87 -34.03
N LEU A 23 17.08 -18.57 -35.26
CA LEU A 23 16.88 -17.25 -35.85
C LEU A 23 15.39 -16.93 -36.03
N ILE A 24 14.58 -17.90 -36.47
CA ILE A 24 13.13 -17.75 -36.58
C ILE A 24 12.50 -17.51 -35.19
N LEU A 25 12.88 -18.30 -34.18
CA LEU A 25 12.41 -18.08 -32.80
C LEU A 25 12.81 -16.69 -32.28
N TYR A 26 14.04 -16.25 -32.53
CA TYR A 26 14.53 -14.95 -32.10
C TYR A 26 13.76 -13.80 -32.78
N VAL A 27 13.49 -13.92 -34.08
CA VAL A 27 12.67 -12.95 -34.82
C VAL A 27 11.22 -12.97 -34.32
N ILE A 28 10.66 -14.13 -33.99
CA ILE A 28 9.34 -14.23 -33.37
C ILE A 28 9.34 -13.56 -31.99
N LEU A 29 10.37 -13.74 -31.17
CA LEU A 29 10.50 -13.07 -29.87
C LEU A 29 10.67 -11.55 -29.99
N LEU A 30 11.31 -11.08 -31.06
CA LEU A 30 11.45 -9.65 -31.35
C LEU A 30 10.19 -9.01 -31.98
N LEU A 31 9.46 -9.75 -32.81
CA LEU A 31 8.28 -9.24 -33.54
C LEU A 31 6.95 -9.49 -32.81
N CYS A 32 6.87 -10.54 -31.98
CA CYS A 32 5.79 -10.76 -31.02
C CYS A 32 6.33 -10.42 -29.63
N PRO A 33 5.98 -9.26 -29.04
CA PRO A 33 6.14 -9.03 -27.62
C PRO A 33 5.10 -9.88 -26.86
N SER A 34 5.21 -11.21 -26.91
CA SER A 34 4.26 -12.10 -26.25
C SER A 34 4.82 -12.59 -24.93
N ALA A 35 4.50 -11.84 -23.87
CA ALA A 35 3.97 -12.32 -22.59
C ALA A 35 4.28 -11.39 -21.39
N SER A 36 4.88 -10.21 -21.61
CA SER A 36 5.01 -9.17 -20.56
C SER A 36 3.76 -8.27 -20.46
N ASP A 37 2.86 -8.30 -21.44
CA ASP A 37 1.70 -7.40 -21.51
C ASP A 37 0.52 -7.77 -20.61
N TYR A 38 0.58 -8.89 -19.88
CA TYR A 38 -0.44 -9.16 -18.84
C TYR A 38 -0.34 -8.20 -17.65
N HIS A 39 0.80 -7.55 -17.42
CA HIS A 39 0.92 -6.53 -16.39
C HIS A 39 0.50 -5.13 -16.86
N GLN A 40 0.55 -4.86 -18.18
CA GLN A 40 0.29 -3.52 -18.70
C GLN A 40 -1.21 -3.24 -18.90
N GLN A 41 -2.00 -4.27 -19.20
CA GLN A 41 -3.44 -4.11 -19.41
C GLN A 41 -4.23 -3.99 -18.09
N ALA A 42 -3.73 -4.57 -16.99
CA ALA A 42 -4.25 -4.27 -15.65
C ALA A 42 -3.92 -2.82 -15.25
N ALA A 43 -2.71 -2.34 -15.53
CA ALA A 43 -2.34 -0.94 -15.25
C ALA A 43 -3.12 0.08 -16.11
N LEU A 44 -3.54 -0.30 -17.32
CA LEU A 44 -4.38 0.54 -18.19
C LEU A 44 -5.85 0.60 -17.75
N LEU A 45 -6.38 -0.46 -17.13
CA LEU A 45 -7.72 -0.45 -16.53
C LEU A 45 -7.78 0.27 -15.19
N VAL A 46 -6.64 0.56 -14.55
CA VAL A 46 -6.55 1.27 -13.26
C VAL A 46 -5.90 2.66 -13.42
N ARG A 47 -5.69 3.14 -14.65
CA ARG A 47 -5.21 4.51 -14.93
C ARG A 47 -6.30 5.58 -14.78
N CYS A 48 -7.13 5.45 -13.74
CA CYS A 48 -7.89 6.60 -13.25
C CYS A 48 -6.93 7.50 -12.46
N SER A 49 -6.60 8.64 -13.03
CA SER A 49 -6.02 9.76 -12.30
C SER A 49 -6.95 10.11 -11.14
N PHE A 50 -6.49 9.96 -9.90
CA PHE A 50 -7.26 10.29 -8.69
C PHE A 50 -7.64 11.79 -8.60
N ARG A 51 -7.19 12.61 -9.56
CA ARG A 51 -7.54 14.04 -9.68
C ARG A 51 -8.83 14.33 -10.46
N ASP A 52 -9.44 13.37 -11.13
CA ASP A 52 -10.68 13.59 -11.92
C ASP A 52 -11.98 13.14 -11.25
N CYS A 53 -11.94 12.67 -9.99
CA CYS A 53 -13.15 12.40 -9.21
C CYS A 53 -13.69 13.66 -8.51
N HIS A 54 -14.01 14.70 -9.28
CA HIS A 54 -14.92 15.74 -8.80
C HIS A 54 -16.37 15.33 -9.13
N HIS A 55 -17.09 14.80 -8.13
CA HIS A 55 -18.54 14.67 -8.24
C HIS A 55 -19.17 16.07 -8.29
N LYS A 56 -19.40 16.57 -9.51
CA LYS A 56 -20.33 17.66 -9.75
C LYS A 56 -21.73 17.11 -9.54
N MET A 57 -22.37 17.46 -8.43
CA MET A 57 -23.81 17.21 -8.21
C MET A 57 -24.59 18.04 -9.23
N GLU A 58 -24.86 17.46 -10.39
CA GLU A 58 -25.85 17.98 -11.33
C GLU A 58 -27.14 17.17 -11.13
N ASN A 59 -28.22 17.89 -10.81
CA ASN A 59 -29.55 17.34 -10.61
C ASN A 59 -30.05 16.70 -11.91
N GLY A 60 -29.76 15.42 -12.12
CA GLY A 60 -30.22 14.66 -13.26
C GLY A 60 -29.73 13.22 -13.16
N GLY A 61 -30.59 12.35 -12.64
CA GLY A 61 -30.22 11.02 -12.18
C GLY A 61 -29.65 10.10 -13.25
N ILE A 62 -28.52 9.48 -12.91
CA ILE A 62 -28.12 8.15 -13.38
C ILE A 62 -27.64 7.38 -12.16
N LYS A 63 -28.51 6.51 -11.62
CA LYS A 63 -28.16 5.59 -10.53
C LYS A 63 -27.34 4.44 -11.11
N MET A 64 -26.01 4.53 -11.05
CA MET A 64 -25.19 3.33 -11.17
C MET A 64 -25.30 2.54 -9.87
N LYS A 65 -25.78 1.30 -10.01
CA LYS A 65 -25.90 0.30 -8.96
C LYS A 65 -24.48 -0.06 -8.50
N ALA A 66 -23.96 0.67 -7.53
CA ALA A 66 -22.92 0.13 -6.67
C ALA A 66 -23.46 -1.20 -6.13
N VAL A 67 -22.69 -2.26 -6.29
CA VAL A 67 -22.87 -3.48 -5.51
C VAL A 67 -22.57 -3.07 -4.08
N LEU A 68 -23.59 -2.50 -3.45
CA LEU A 68 -23.70 -2.38 -2.02
C LEU A 68 -23.51 -3.80 -1.50
N GLU A 69 -22.41 -4.01 -0.79
CA GLU A 69 -22.40 -4.98 0.29
C GLU A 69 -23.74 -4.83 1.02
N ALA A 70 -24.49 -5.93 1.06
CA ALA A 70 -25.82 -5.92 1.63
C ALA A 70 -25.75 -5.29 3.03
N PRO A 71 -26.55 -4.25 3.32
CA PRO A 71 -26.65 -3.73 4.67
C PRO A 71 -27.51 -4.74 5.43
N ASN A 72 -26.89 -5.71 6.09
CA ASN A 72 -27.40 -6.53 7.21
C ASN A 72 -26.71 -7.91 7.33
N GLU A 73 -25.39 -7.98 7.22
CA GLU A 73 -24.67 -9.02 7.96
C GLU A 73 -24.30 -8.41 9.32
N PRO A 74 -24.89 -8.86 10.45
CA PRO A 74 -24.39 -8.47 11.75
C PRO A 74 -22.95 -8.97 11.82
N LYS A 75 -21.99 -8.05 11.71
CA LYS A 75 -20.58 -8.36 12.01
C LYS A 75 -20.60 -9.13 13.33
N PRO A 76 -20.05 -10.35 13.39
CA PRO A 76 -19.99 -11.07 14.65
C PRO A 76 -19.40 -10.11 15.67
N ARG A 77 -20.04 -9.96 16.84
CA ARG A 77 -19.47 -9.18 17.94
C ARG A 77 -18.09 -9.77 18.19
N ARG A 78 -17.06 -9.16 17.61
CA ARG A 78 -15.69 -9.59 17.78
C ARG A 78 -15.40 -9.33 19.24
N GLU A 79 -15.06 -10.39 19.96
CA GLU A 79 -14.59 -10.27 21.32
C GLU A 79 -13.37 -9.33 21.30
N LEU A 80 -13.44 -8.24 22.05
CA LEU A 80 -12.38 -7.25 22.08
C LEU A 80 -11.19 -7.83 22.84
N ILE A 81 -10.00 -7.63 22.30
CA ILE A 81 -8.77 -8.12 22.91
C ILE A 81 -8.40 -7.18 24.05
N LYS A 82 -8.30 -7.73 25.25
CA LYS A 82 -7.84 -6.98 26.42
C LYS A 82 -6.31 -7.01 26.49
N ARG A 83 -5.67 -5.86 26.37
CA ARG A 83 -4.22 -5.70 26.57
C ARG A 83 -3.91 -4.92 27.83
N GLU A 84 -2.89 -5.38 28.55
CA GLU A 84 -2.36 -4.64 29.70
C GLU A 84 -1.74 -3.33 29.24
N LYS A 85 -2.14 -2.23 29.89
CA LYS A 85 -1.51 -0.93 29.71
C LYS A 85 -0.14 -0.90 30.38
N PRO A 86 0.83 -0.12 29.86
CA PRO A 86 2.14 0.02 30.49
C PRO A 86 2.06 0.52 31.94
N SER A 87 2.89 -0.07 32.82
CA SER A 87 2.91 0.26 34.25
C SER A 87 3.29 1.73 34.54
N PHE A 88 4.11 2.35 33.67
CA PHE A 88 4.54 3.75 33.82
C PHE A 88 3.37 4.75 33.76
N LEU A 89 2.23 4.37 33.18
CA LEU A 89 1.04 5.22 33.13
C LEU A 89 0.42 5.44 34.51
N SER A 90 0.72 4.60 35.50
CA SER A 90 0.21 4.78 36.86
C SER A 90 0.67 6.07 37.54
N GLY A 91 1.80 6.64 37.12
CA GLY A 91 2.32 7.91 37.63
C GLY A 91 1.96 9.13 36.76
N ILE A 92 1.27 8.93 35.64
CA ILE A 92 0.87 10.00 34.72
C ILE A 92 -0.55 10.48 35.07
N GLY A 93 -0.80 11.78 34.97
CA GLY A 93 -2.07 12.39 35.39
C GLY A 93 -3.29 11.88 34.61
N THR A 94 -4.46 11.90 35.25
CA THR A 94 -5.71 11.28 34.76
C THR A 94 -6.54 12.15 33.80
N ARG A 95 -5.93 13.16 33.18
CA ARG A 95 -6.62 14.14 32.32
C ARG A 95 -5.95 14.28 30.95
N MET A 96 -5.49 13.17 30.38
CA MET A 96 -4.87 13.17 29.07
C MET A 96 -5.90 13.12 27.93
N ARG A 97 -5.58 13.70 26.79
CA ARG A 97 -6.19 13.34 25.50
C ARG A 97 -5.35 12.28 24.83
N ILE A 98 -5.93 11.09 24.64
CA ILE A 98 -5.24 9.91 24.15
C ILE A 98 -5.77 9.56 22.76
N GLY A 99 -4.95 9.76 21.73
CA GLY A 99 -5.26 9.35 20.37
C GLY A 99 -4.99 7.87 20.16
N MET A 100 -5.98 7.12 19.69
CA MET A 100 -5.87 5.68 19.41
C MET A 100 -5.83 5.41 17.91
N VAL A 101 -4.79 4.71 17.44
CA VAL A 101 -4.59 4.38 16.03
C VAL A 101 -4.59 2.86 15.86
N ASN A 102 -5.41 2.35 14.93
CA ASN A 102 -5.50 0.91 14.59
C ASN A 102 -5.90 0.01 15.78
N MET A 103 -6.83 0.46 16.62
CA MET A 103 -7.25 -0.23 17.86
C MET A 103 -8.68 -0.82 17.78
N ASP A 104 -9.23 -1.01 16.59
CA ASP A 104 -10.65 -1.35 16.39
C ASP A 104 -11.09 -2.69 16.99
N ASP A 105 -10.14 -3.59 17.24
CA ASP A 105 -10.34 -4.93 17.82
C ASP A 105 -9.83 -5.03 19.27
N GLU A 106 -9.41 -3.93 19.88
CA GLU A 106 -8.89 -3.90 21.25
C GLU A 106 -9.90 -3.28 22.22
N ASP A 107 -9.91 -3.77 23.45
CA ASP A 107 -10.65 -3.15 24.55
C ASP A 107 -9.86 -1.95 25.08
N VAL A 108 -10.37 -0.76 24.81
CA VAL A 108 -9.76 0.51 25.21
C VAL A 108 -10.32 1.06 26.53
N SER A 109 -11.25 0.37 27.18
CA SER A 109 -11.95 0.86 28.38
C SER A 109 -11.00 1.23 29.53
N GLU A 110 -9.91 0.48 29.73
CA GLU A 110 -8.92 0.78 30.78
C GLU A 110 -8.15 2.09 30.55
N TRP A 111 -8.11 2.59 29.31
CA TRP A 111 -7.46 3.84 28.97
C TRP A 111 -8.31 5.06 29.35
N GLU A 112 -9.63 4.89 29.48
CA GLU A 112 -10.53 5.96 29.91
C GLU A 112 -10.24 6.42 31.35
N ALA A 113 -9.62 5.57 32.17
CA ALA A 113 -9.15 5.94 33.50
C ALA A 113 -8.03 7.00 33.49
N HIS A 114 -7.33 7.16 32.36
CA HIS A 114 -6.22 8.11 32.18
C HIS A 114 -6.65 9.39 31.44
N GLY A 115 -7.86 9.41 30.89
CA GLY A 115 -8.45 10.58 30.28
C GLY A 115 -9.34 10.24 29.08
N ARG A 116 -9.48 11.21 28.18
CA ARG A 116 -10.37 11.09 27.02
C ARG A 116 -9.69 10.32 25.90
N VAL A 117 -10.25 9.17 25.56
CA VAL A 117 -9.85 8.36 24.41
C VAL A 117 -10.48 8.94 23.14
N VAL A 118 -9.68 9.13 22.10
CA VAL A 118 -10.11 9.63 20.79
C VAL A 118 -9.65 8.64 19.71
N PRO A 119 -10.57 7.89 19.09
CA PRO A 119 -10.21 7.02 17.97
C PRO A 119 -9.85 7.86 16.75
N ILE A 120 -8.79 7.45 16.05
CA ILE A 120 -8.31 8.09 14.81
C ILE A 120 -8.57 7.13 13.65
N PRO A 121 -9.77 7.15 13.04
CA PRO A 121 -10.04 6.35 11.86
C PRO A 121 -9.21 6.83 10.67
N PHE A 122 -8.74 5.88 9.87
CA PHE A 122 -8.04 6.14 8.63
C PHE A 122 -8.33 5.02 7.62
N GLU A 123 -8.21 5.36 6.33
CA GLU A 123 -8.30 4.36 5.27
C GLU A 123 -7.01 3.56 5.22
N ARG A 124 -7.11 2.23 5.31
CA ARG A 124 -5.95 1.36 5.20
C ARG A 124 -5.43 1.36 3.77
N VAL A 125 -4.10 1.39 3.64
CA VAL A 125 -3.42 1.25 2.34
C VAL A 125 -3.81 -0.06 1.66
N SER A 126 -4.02 -0.01 0.34
CA SER A 126 -4.40 -1.20 -0.45
C SER A 126 -3.36 -2.30 -0.32
N ASP A 127 -3.81 -3.55 -0.22
CA ASP A 127 -2.89 -4.71 -0.22
C ASP A 127 -2.17 -4.89 -1.57
N MET A 128 -2.64 -4.23 -2.64
CA MET A 128 -1.95 -4.17 -3.96
C MET A 128 -0.79 -3.17 -3.97
N PHE A 129 -0.66 -2.35 -2.93
CA PHE A 129 0.37 -1.33 -2.82
C PHE A 129 1.60 -1.91 -2.13
N GLU A 130 2.58 -2.28 -2.94
CA GLU A 130 3.77 -3.00 -2.49
C GLU A 130 4.93 -2.09 -2.10
N TRP A 131 5.82 -2.60 -1.25
CA TRP A 131 7.04 -1.88 -0.82
C TRP A 131 7.90 -1.39 -1.98
N LYS A 132 7.98 -2.16 -3.08
CA LYS A 132 8.74 -1.80 -4.29
C LYS A 132 8.25 -0.52 -4.98
N ALA A 133 7.00 -0.12 -4.72
CA ALA A 133 6.45 1.15 -5.23
C ALA A 133 6.94 2.37 -4.43
N LEU A 134 7.37 2.16 -3.18
CA LEU A 134 7.94 3.19 -2.32
C LEU A 134 9.47 3.23 -2.42
N PHE A 135 10.08 2.05 -2.47
CA PHE A 135 11.53 1.87 -2.56
C PHE A 135 11.83 0.89 -3.71
N PRO A 136 11.94 1.39 -4.95
CA PRO A 136 12.34 0.59 -6.09
C PRO A 136 13.80 0.13 -5.95
N GLU A 137 14.17 -0.92 -6.68
CA GLU A 137 15.52 -1.49 -6.64
C GLU A 137 16.59 -0.55 -7.21
N TRP A 138 16.19 0.36 -8.09
CA TRP A 138 17.04 1.39 -8.68
C TRP A 138 16.35 2.74 -8.52
N ILE A 139 17.09 3.70 -7.98
CA ILE A 139 16.71 5.11 -7.92
C ILE A 139 17.58 5.80 -8.96
N ASP A 140 16.96 6.61 -9.82
CA ASP A 140 17.67 7.43 -10.78
C ASP A 140 18.31 8.62 -10.03
N GLU A 141 19.49 8.39 -9.44
CA GLU A 141 20.21 9.39 -8.65
C GLU A 141 20.67 10.60 -9.49
N GLU A 142 20.84 10.41 -10.80
CA GLU A 142 21.31 11.44 -11.74
C GLU A 142 20.14 12.23 -12.37
N GLU A 143 18.88 11.91 -11.98
CA GLU A 143 17.65 12.52 -12.49
C GLU A 143 17.59 12.60 -14.03
N GLU A 144 18.21 11.64 -14.73
CA GLU A 144 18.29 11.63 -16.20
C GLU A 144 16.93 11.36 -16.86
N TYR A 145 16.05 10.65 -16.14
CA TYR A 145 14.67 10.39 -16.53
C TYR A 145 13.72 11.19 -15.63
N SER A 146 12.55 11.54 -16.17
CA SER A 146 11.47 12.12 -15.35
C SER A 146 11.14 11.13 -14.23
N GLY A 147 11.52 11.46 -12.99
CA GLY A 147 11.38 10.59 -11.84
C GLY A 147 9.96 10.04 -11.70
N SER A 148 9.84 8.79 -11.26
CA SER A 148 8.54 8.22 -10.92
C SER A 148 7.89 9.05 -9.81
N THR A 149 6.64 9.45 -9.99
CA THR A 149 5.89 10.15 -8.94
C THR A 149 5.79 9.26 -7.71
N CYS A 150 6.18 9.80 -6.55
CA CYS A 150 6.02 9.09 -5.29
C CYS A 150 4.52 8.84 -5.04
N PRO A 151 4.11 7.58 -4.86
CA PRO A 151 2.72 7.28 -4.56
C PRO A 151 2.29 7.86 -3.22
N GLU A 152 1.06 8.34 -3.14
CA GLU A 152 0.49 8.89 -1.92
C GLU A 152 -0.03 7.77 -1.01
N ILE A 153 0.40 7.79 0.26
CA ILE A 153 -0.13 6.88 1.29
C ILE A 153 -1.38 7.53 1.89
N PRO A 154 -2.53 6.83 1.96
CA PRO A 154 -3.75 7.39 2.54
C PRO A 154 -3.50 7.87 3.98
N MET A 155 -3.87 9.12 4.24
CA MET A 155 -3.72 9.77 5.54
C MET A 155 -5.06 10.42 5.91
N PRO A 156 -5.54 10.28 7.16
CA PRO A 156 -6.72 11.00 7.59
C PRO A 156 -6.43 12.50 7.67
N ASP A 157 -7.49 13.29 7.57
CA ASP A 157 -7.43 14.73 7.80
C ASP A 157 -7.12 15.02 9.27
N LEU A 158 -5.87 15.38 9.54
CA LEU A 158 -5.36 15.59 10.88
C LEU A 158 -5.86 16.90 11.51
N ASP A 159 -6.36 17.84 10.71
CA ASP A 159 -6.82 19.16 11.19
C ASP A 159 -8.13 19.08 11.97
N LYS A 160 -8.87 17.99 11.79
CA LYS A 160 -10.08 17.67 12.57
C LYS A 160 -9.79 17.30 14.01
N TYR A 161 -8.53 17.00 14.35
CA TYR A 161 -8.15 16.53 15.68
C TYR A 161 -7.41 17.61 16.46
N GLU A 162 -7.83 17.80 17.71
CA GLU A 162 -7.09 18.61 18.66
C GLU A 162 -5.74 17.97 19.02
N LYS A 163 -4.83 18.77 19.57
CA LYS A 163 -3.53 18.30 20.04
C LYS A 163 -3.66 17.20 21.10
N MET A 164 -3.12 16.02 20.81
CA MET A 164 -3.11 14.88 21.73
C MET A 164 -1.94 14.98 22.71
N ASP A 165 -2.14 14.51 23.94
CA ASP A 165 -1.08 14.43 24.96
C ASP A 165 -0.29 13.13 24.82
N MET A 166 -0.97 12.07 24.37
CA MET A 166 -0.42 10.75 24.10
C MET A 166 -1.07 10.17 22.86
N ILE A 167 -0.29 9.46 22.05
CA ILE A 167 -0.77 8.69 20.91
C ILE A 167 -0.37 7.24 21.17
N VAL A 168 -1.33 6.35 21.08
CA VAL A 168 -1.13 4.91 21.23
C VAL A 168 -1.56 4.25 19.93
N ALA A 169 -0.68 3.43 19.38
CA ALA A 169 -0.94 2.74 18.12
C ALA A 169 -0.66 1.26 18.27
N LYS A 170 -1.54 0.44 17.71
CA LYS A 170 -1.26 -0.99 17.52
C LYS A 170 -0.59 -1.16 16.18
N LEU A 171 0.63 -1.67 16.21
CA LEU A 171 1.35 -2.01 14.99
C LEU A 171 1.00 -3.43 14.56
N PRO A 172 0.78 -3.66 13.25
CA PRO A 172 0.76 -5.03 12.73
C PRO A 172 2.11 -5.69 13.02
N CYS A 173 2.09 -6.82 13.74
CA CYS A 173 3.29 -7.58 14.07
C CYS A 173 3.24 -8.92 13.33
N LYS A 174 4.13 -9.08 12.35
CA LYS A 174 4.33 -10.33 11.58
C LYS A 174 5.73 -10.90 11.78
N ALA A 175 6.53 -10.36 12.69
CA ALA A 175 7.87 -10.87 12.93
C ALA A 175 7.79 -12.31 13.50
N PRO A 176 8.64 -13.25 13.04
CA PRO A 176 9.78 -13.08 12.15
C PRO A 176 9.55 -13.44 10.67
N GLU A 177 8.31 -13.42 10.16
CA GLU A 177 7.97 -13.78 8.76
C GLU A 177 8.78 -12.97 7.73
N GLU A 178 9.20 -13.60 6.63
CA GLU A 178 9.96 -12.91 5.60
C GLU A 178 9.22 -11.66 5.09
N GLY A 179 9.94 -10.52 5.00
CA GLY A 179 9.35 -9.25 4.57
C GLY A 179 8.57 -8.49 5.65
N TRP A 180 8.52 -8.96 6.91
CA TRP A 180 7.83 -8.25 8.01
C TRP A 180 8.30 -6.79 8.20
N ASN A 181 9.55 -6.52 7.88
CA ASN A 181 10.18 -5.20 7.97
C ASN A 181 9.85 -4.28 6.79
N ARG A 182 9.26 -4.83 5.72
CA ARG A 182 8.84 -4.13 4.50
C ARG A 182 7.31 -4.10 4.35
N ASP A 183 6.60 -4.20 5.48
CA ASP A 183 5.14 -4.11 5.51
C ASP A 183 4.70 -2.64 5.35
N VAL A 184 3.97 -2.35 4.27
CA VAL A 184 3.53 -0.98 3.93
C VAL A 184 2.42 -0.50 4.87
N PHE A 185 1.56 -1.39 5.36
CA PHE A 185 0.56 -1.02 6.36
C PHE A 185 1.23 -0.66 7.69
N ARG A 186 2.27 -1.40 8.08
CA ARG A 186 3.11 -1.03 9.22
C ARG A 186 3.70 0.37 9.03
N LEU A 187 4.23 0.69 7.86
CA LEU A 187 4.75 2.02 7.54
C LEU A 187 3.68 3.11 7.64
N GLN A 188 2.49 2.86 7.07
CA GLN A 188 1.35 3.79 7.14
C GLN A 188 1.02 4.17 8.59
N VAL A 189 0.92 3.19 9.49
CA VAL A 189 0.62 3.44 10.91
C VAL A 189 1.73 4.29 11.57
N HIS A 190 3.01 4.02 11.25
CA HIS A 190 4.12 4.84 11.77
C HIS A 190 4.04 6.29 11.28
N LEU A 191 3.78 6.51 9.99
CA LEU A 191 3.67 7.85 9.41
C LEU A 191 2.49 8.63 10.02
N LEU A 192 1.34 7.98 10.20
CA LEU A 192 0.18 8.58 10.86
C LEU A 192 0.51 9.02 12.29
N VAL A 193 1.12 8.15 13.08
CA VAL A 193 1.52 8.46 14.46
C VAL A 193 2.56 9.58 14.49
N ALA A 194 3.56 9.55 13.61
CA ALA A 194 4.59 10.58 13.53
C ALA A 194 4.00 11.94 13.19
N ASN A 195 3.13 12.01 12.18
CA ASN A 195 2.47 13.25 11.78
C ASN A 195 1.60 13.82 12.91
N MET A 196 0.86 12.96 13.63
CA MET A 196 0.09 13.36 14.80
C MET A 196 0.98 13.85 15.95
N ALA A 197 2.13 13.22 16.17
CA ALA A 197 3.07 13.59 17.23
C ALA A 197 3.74 14.96 16.96
N VAL A 198 4.11 15.25 15.71
CA VAL A 198 4.77 16.51 15.32
C VAL A 198 3.86 17.72 15.56
N ARG A 199 2.54 17.58 15.39
CA ARG A 199 1.57 18.66 15.72
C ARG A 199 1.64 19.12 17.17
N ARG A 200 2.21 18.31 18.08
CA ARG A 200 2.43 18.70 19.47
C ARG A 200 3.47 19.83 19.60
N GLY A 201 4.34 20.03 18.62
CA GLY A 201 5.41 21.04 18.63
C GLY A 201 5.05 22.42 18.05
N GLY A 202 3.92 22.55 17.36
CA GLY A 202 3.48 23.81 16.74
C GLY A 202 2.85 24.78 17.75
N GLY A 203 3.69 25.38 18.60
CA GLY A 203 3.33 26.62 19.26
C GLY A 203 3.14 27.71 18.20
N SER A 204 2.06 28.47 18.33
CA SER A 204 1.68 29.59 17.49
C SER A 204 2.87 30.42 17.01
N GLY A 205 3.17 30.35 15.72
CA GLY A 205 3.80 31.44 15.00
C GLY A 205 2.74 32.50 14.73
N GLU A 206 2.29 33.17 15.79
CA GLU A 206 1.59 34.43 15.68
C GLU A 206 2.67 35.50 15.44
N GLY A 207 2.75 36.01 14.21
CA GLY A 207 3.76 36.96 13.79
C GLY A 207 3.24 37.87 12.69
N GLY A 208 2.77 39.05 13.11
CA GLY A 208 2.92 40.37 12.47
C GLY A 208 2.60 40.52 10.99
#